data_AF-A8RCP7-F1
#
_entry.id   AF-A8RCP7-F1
#
_cell.length_a   1.000
_cell.length_b   1.000
_cell.length_c   1.000
_cell.angle_alpha   90.00
_cell.angle_beta   90.00
_cell.angle_gamma   90.00
#
_symmetry.space_group_name_H-M   'P 1'
#
loop_
_entity.id
_entity.type
_entity.pdbx_description
1 polymer ?
#
loop_
_entity_poly.entity_id
_entity_poly.type
_entity_poly.pdbx_seq_one_letter_code
_entity_poly.pdbx_strand_id
1 'polypeptide(L)'
;MNRFSNAYPSNKEVYMMRIKKSLLLLLLLFTFLLPLQAKQENKSIFIASKQLPFVLHVQTKNDKQMEIRFIPTDMLLPIRCQNEPSTLKQLNLLEDIACARNSVEAFFSLPTCDNTLYLHLDRLAKDLKVPYQNVDFYNLKDITSYFSKLLKKMNIKFLLRYNSYVDSDLSLSNYYHYYKLFKGKKIKLTYFYVNQIQLDDLTLPMEATFQPLKHK
;
A
#
# COMPACT_ATOMS: atom_id res chain seq x y z
N MET A 1 22.23 1.66 27.08
CA MET A 1 22.53 0.37 26.43
C MET A 1 21.76 0.33 25.12
N ASN A 2 22.43 0.64 24.01
CA ASN A 2 21.81 0.73 22.68
C ASN A 2 21.49 -0.68 22.18
N ARG A 3 20.21 -1.04 22.17
CA ARG A 3 19.73 -2.21 21.42
C ARG A 3 19.56 -1.78 19.97
N PHE A 4 20.58 -2.05 19.14
CA PHE A 4 20.39 -2.13 17.69
C PHE A 4 19.45 -3.32 17.42
N SER A 5 18.15 -3.05 17.40
CA SER A 5 17.11 -4.05 17.17
C SER A 5 16.83 -4.14 15.67
N ASN A 6 17.21 -5.29 15.09
CA ASN A 6 16.77 -5.85 13.83
C ASN A 6 16.83 -4.93 12.59
N ALA A 7 17.96 -5.00 11.88
CA ALA A 7 17.98 -4.70 10.45
C ALA A 7 16.92 -5.58 9.75
N TYR A 8 15.89 -4.95 9.15
CA TYR A 8 14.96 -5.66 8.29
C TYR A 8 15.72 -6.26 7.10
N PRO A 9 15.48 -7.53 6.74
CA PRO A 9 16.26 -8.20 5.71
C PRO A 9 16.07 -7.51 4.36
N SER A 10 17.19 -7.12 3.74
CA SER A 10 17.25 -6.59 2.38
C SER A 10 16.83 -7.64 1.35
N ASN A 11 16.10 -7.17 0.33
CA ASN A 11 15.78 -7.81 -0.95
C ASN A 11 15.46 -9.32 -0.92
N LYS A 12 14.17 -9.68 -0.90
CA LYS A 12 13.72 -11.05 -1.17
C LYS A 12 12.88 -11.13 -2.45
N GLU A 13 13.43 -11.76 -3.48
CA GLU A 13 12.65 -12.18 -4.65
C GLU A 13 11.84 -13.44 -4.31
N VAL A 14 10.52 -13.39 -4.49
CA VAL A 14 9.65 -14.55 -4.29
C VAL A 14 8.91 -14.86 -5.59
N TYR A 15 9.22 -16.02 -6.18
CA TYR A 15 8.50 -16.53 -7.36
C TYR A 15 7.35 -17.41 -6.91
N MET A 16 6.13 -16.89 -7.03
CA MET A 16 4.93 -17.53 -6.48
C MET A 16 4.07 -18.13 -7.62
N MET A 17 4.22 -19.43 -7.87
CA MET A 17 3.70 -20.08 -9.09
C MET A 17 2.27 -20.64 -9.01
N ARG A 18 1.60 -20.61 -7.86
CA ARG A 18 0.27 -21.24 -7.65
C ARG A 18 -0.88 -20.31 -7.21
N ILE A 19 -0.65 -18.99 -7.03
CA ILE A 19 -1.69 -18.01 -6.61
C ILE A 19 -2.32 -17.27 -7.79
N LYS A 20 -2.53 -17.98 -8.91
CA LYS A 20 -3.11 -17.37 -10.13
C LYS A 20 -4.59 -16.97 -9.99
N LYS A 21 -5.33 -17.51 -9.00
CA LYS A 21 -6.73 -17.12 -8.70
C LYS A 21 -6.85 -16.15 -7.51
N SER A 22 -5.89 -16.16 -6.59
CA SER A 22 -5.89 -15.36 -5.36
C SER A 22 -5.36 -13.94 -5.58
N LEU A 23 -4.37 -13.77 -6.47
CA LEU A 23 -3.89 -12.43 -6.86
C LEU A 23 -4.93 -11.74 -7.75
N LEU A 24 -5.58 -12.50 -8.63
CA LEU A 24 -6.69 -12.02 -9.46
C LEU A 24 -7.87 -11.54 -8.62
N LEU A 25 -8.14 -12.16 -7.46
CA LEU A 25 -9.22 -11.74 -6.58
C LEU A 25 -8.84 -10.53 -5.71
N LEU A 26 -7.57 -10.42 -5.29
CA LEU A 26 -7.00 -9.23 -4.63
C LEU A 26 -7.15 -8.01 -5.53
N LEU A 27 -7.07 -8.21 -6.85
CA LEU A 27 -7.30 -7.16 -7.82
C LEU A 27 -8.70 -7.11 -8.38
N LEU A 28 -9.53 -8.15 -8.26
CA LEU A 28 -10.97 -7.99 -8.50
C LEU A 28 -11.64 -7.14 -7.41
N LEU A 29 -11.07 -7.06 -6.21
CA LEU A 29 -11.37 -6.02 -5.21
C LEU A 29 -11.03 -4.61 -5.72
N PHE A 30 -10.11 -4.49 -6.68
CA PHE A 30 -9.82 -3.27 -7.39
C PHE A 30 -10.62 -3.14 -8.69
N THR A 31 -11.52 -4.01 -9.16
CA THR A 31 -11.93 -3.91 -10.60
C THR A 31 -13.35 -4.24 -11.01
N PHE A 32 -14.35 -3.99 -10.18
CA PHE A 32 -15.73 -4.01 -10.68
C PHE A 32 -16.13 -2.64 -11.22
N LEU A 33 -15.80 -2.33 -12.48
CA LEU A 33 -16.84 -2.16 -13.50
C LEU A 33 -16.33 -2.66 -14.88
N LEU A 34 -17.25 -2.63 -15.83
CA LEU A 34 -17.31 -3.19 -17.18
C LEU A 34 -16.18 -2.80 -18.16
N PRO A 35 -16.05 -3.50 -19.32
CA PRO A 35 -14.89 -3.44 -20.18
C PRO A 35 -14.98 -2.26 -21.16
N LEU A 36 -14.00 -1.37 -21.14
CA LEU A 36 -13.73 -0.43 -22.24
C LEU A 36 -12.21 -0.29 -22.40
N GLN A 37 -11.77 -0.16 -23.65
CA GLN A 37 -10.36 -0.23 -24.05
C GLN A 37 -9.52 0.88 -23.39
N ALA A 38 -8.46 0.51 -22.67
CA ALA A 38 -7.54 1.44 -22.02
C ALA A 38 -6.10 1.23 -22.50
N LYS A 39 -5.44 2.34 -22.84
CA LYS A 39 -4.04 2.45 -23.28
C LYS A 39 -3.09 2.12 -22.12
N GLN A 40 -1.94 1.50 -22.41
CA GLN A 40 -0.96 1.03 -21.42
C GLN A 40 0.00 2.13 -20.99
N GLU A 41 0.03 2.47 -19.70
CA GLU A 41 0.93 3.45 -19.10
C GLU A 41 1.44 2.94 -17.74
N ASN A 42 2.60 3.45 -17.29
CA ASN A 42 3.13 3.22 -15.95
C ASN A 42 2.19 3.89 -14.94
N LYS A 43 1.50 3.09 -14.13
CA LYS A 43 0.53 3.60 -13.15
C LYS A 43 1.03 3.38 -11.75
N SER A 44 0.78 4.34 -10.88
CA SER A 44 1.05 4.20 -9.45
C SER A 44 -0.18 4.55 -8.62
N ILE A 45 -0.30 3.86 -7.48
CA ILE A 45 -1.39 4.06 -6.51
C ILE A 45 -0.78 4.21 -5.13
N PHE A 46 -1.32 5.17 -4.39
CA PHE A 46 -1.08 5.31 -2.97
C PHE A 46 -2.22 4.64 -2.17
N ILE A 47 -1.91 3.61 -1.40
CA ILE A 47 -2.89 2.83 -0.64
C ILE A 47 -2.74 3.12 0.86
N ALA A 48 -3.83 3.46 1.54
CA ALA A 48 -3.87 3.69 2.97
C ALA A 48 -5.00 2.90 3.65
N SER A 49 -4.85 2.66 4.96
CA SER A 49 -5.91 2.12 5.82
C SER A 49 -5.59 2.47 7.26
N LYS A 50 -6.61 2.79 8.07
CA LYS A 50 -6.42 3.10 9.49
C LYS A 50 -5.84 1.94 10.31
N GLN A 51 -6.11 0.70 9.90
CA GLN A 51 -5.69 -0.50 10.64
C GLN A 51 -4.30 -1.02 10.24
N LEU A 52 -3.72 -0.49 9.16
CA LEU A 52 -2.41 -0.91 8.70
C LEU A 52 -1.31 -0.03 9.33
N PRO A 53 -0.19 -0.62 9.77
CA PRO A 53 0.94 0.15 10.25
C PRO A 53 1.71 0.86 9.13
N PHE A 54 1.34 0.63 7.85
CA PHE A 54 1.97 1.22 6.68
C PHE A 54 0.95 1.84 5.74
N VAL A 55 1.38 2.88 5.03
CA VAL A 55 0.84 3.23 3.71
C VAL A 55 1.69 2.55 2.63
N LEU A 56 1.08 2.22 1.50
CA LEU A 56 1.75 1.56 0.39
C LEU A 56 1.85 2.48 -0.81
N HIS A 57 3.06 2.67 -1.34
CA HIS A 57 3.24 3.23 -2.67
C HIS A 57 3.45 2.08 -3.65
N VAL A 58 2.49 1.88 -4.54
CA VAL A 58 2.49 0.78 -5.52
C VAL A 58 2.75 1.35 -6.89
N GLN A 59 3.73 0.80 -7.60
CA GLN A 59 4.08 1.24 -8.95
C GLN A 59 4.14 0.06 -9.91
N THR A 60 3.51 0.20 -11.07
CA THR A 60 3.73 -0.70 -12.21
C THR A 60 4.86 -0.12 -13.07
N LYS A 61 5.94 -0.90 -13.26
CA LYS A 61 7.05 -0.52 -14.16
C LYS A 61 6.80 -0.96 -15.60
N ASN A 62 6.03 -2.03 -15.78
CA ASN A 62 5.56 -2.59 -17.04
C ASN A 62 4.49 -3.68 -16.76
N ASP A 63 4.01 -4.33 -17.82
CA ASP A 63 3.06 -5.46 -17.78
C ASP A 63 3.51 -6.69 -16.96
N LYS A 64 4.75 -6.71 -16.47
CA LYS A 64 5.38 -7.88 -15.84
C LYS A 64 5.94 -7.60 -14.45
N GLN A 65 6.03 -6.35 -14.01
CA GLN A 65 6.67 -6.01 -12.74
C GLN A 65 5.89 -4.95 -11.96
N MET A 66 5.68 -5.25 -10.68
CA MET A 66 5.09 -4.35 -9.70
C MET A 66 6.06 -4.17 -8.54
N GLU A 67 6.19 -2.92 -8.10
CA GLU A 67 6.96 -2.55 -6.91
C GLU A 67 6.03 -2.02 -5.83
N ILE A 68 6.25 -2.45 -4.59
CA ILE A 68 5.49 -2.02 -3.42
C ILE A 68 6.47 -1.46 -2.39
N ARG A 69 6.30 -0.19 -2.04
CA ARG A 69 7.05 0.46 -0.96
C ARG A 69 6.16 0.53 0.27
N PHE A 70 6.63 -0.04 1.38
CA PHE A 70 5.98 0.06 2.68
C PHE A 70 6.55 1.26 3.42
N ILE A 71 5.73 2.29 3.64
CA ILE A 71 6.09 3.48 4.42
C ILE A 71 5.36 3.42 5.77
N PRO A 72 6.06 3.33 6.90
CA PRO A 72 5.43 3.27 8.21
C PRO A 72 4.59 4.50 8.51
N THR A 73 3.45 4.27 9.16
CA THR A 73 2.54 5.35 9.55
C THR A 73 3.04 6.13 10.76
N ASP A 74 3.89 5.54 11.58
CA ASP A 74 4.56 6.16 12.74
C ASP A 74 5.86 6.89 12.37
N MET A 75 6.18 6.97 11.07
CA MET A 75 7.35 7.68 10.59
C MET A 75 7.15 9.19 10.66
N LEU A 76 8.09 9.89 11.30
CA LEU A 76 8.10 11.35 11.36
C LEU A 76 8.49 11.92 9.99
N LEU A 77 7.56 12.65 9.38
CA LEU A 77 7.72 13.22 8.04
C LEU A 77 7.31 14.70 8.03
N PRO A 78 7.89 15.51 7.13
CA PRO A 78 7.37 16.84 6.84
C PRO A 78 6.05 16.71 6.06
N ILE A 79 4.93 16.69 6.77
CA ILE A 79 3.60 16.55 6.18
C ILE A 79 3.12 17.92 5.69
N ARG A 80 2.83 18.05 4.39
CA ARG A 80 2.53 19.35 3.74
C ARG A 80 1.28 20.07 4.26
N CYS A 81 0.30 19.34 4.79
CA CYS A 81 -0.92 19.89 5.39
C CYS A 81 -0.79 20.12 6.90
N GLN A 82 0.41 19.92 7.46
CA GLN A 82 0.72 20.21 8.86
C GLN A 82 1.80 21.29 8.90
N ASN A 83 1.80 22.08 9.98
CA ASN A 83 2.80 23.15 10.16
C ASN A 83 4.13 22.61 10.69
N GLU A 84 4.11 21.47 11.37
CA GLU A 84 5.27 20.82 11.98
C GLU A 84 5.42 19.38 11.47
N PRO A 85 6.64 18.81 11.52
CA PRO A 85 6.84 17.39 11.24
C PRO A 85 5.93 16.53 12.11
N SER A 86 5.26 15.57 11.49
CA SER A 86 4.22 14.75 12.13
C SER A 86 4.25 13.34 11.52
N THR A 87 3.48 12.42 12.09
CA THR A 87 3.36 11.04 11.60
C THR A 87 2.07 10.87 10.80
N LEU A 88 2.08 9.98 9.80
CA LEU A 88 0.87 9.70 9.02
C LEU A 88 -0.26 9.12 9.89
N LYS A 89 0.08 8.48 11.02
CA LYS A 89 -0.86 7.94 12.01
C LYS A 89 -1.68 9.03 12.71
N GLN A 90 -1.16 10.26 12.78
CA GLN A 90 -1.85 11.41 13.37
C GLN A 90 -2.85 12.06 12.40
N LEU A 91 -2.78 11.76 11.10
CA LEU A 91 -3.71 12.29 10.10
C LEU A 91 -5.02 11.53 10.08
N ASN A 92 -6.09 12.21 9.65
CA ASN A 92 -7.28 11.51 9.18
C ASN A 92 -7.02 11.03 7.75
N LEU A 93 -6.33 9.90 7.60
CA LEU A 93 -5.92 9.36 6.30
C LEU A 93 -7.06 9.12 5.30
N LEU A 94 -8.33 9.13 5.72
CA LEU A 94 -9.46 9.10 4.77
C LEU A 94 -9.66 10.45 4.09
N GLU A 95 -9.58 11.53 4.85
CA GLU A 95 -9.79 12.92 4.36
C GLU A 95 -8.48 13.50 3.79
N ASP A 96 -7.35 13.19 4.41
CA ASP A 96 -6.04 13.78 4.12
C ASP A 96 -5.19 12.93 3.15
N ILE A 97 -5.75 11.89 2.51
CA ILE A 97 -4.97 10.92 1.73
C ILE A 97 -4.13 11.57 0.62
N ALA A 98 -4.67 12.60 -0.04
CA ALA A 98 -3.95 13.32 -1.08
C ALA A 98 -2.76 14.12 -0.52
N CYS A 99 -2.93 14.74 0.66
CA CYS A 99 -1.83 15.41 1.35
C CYS A 99 -0.76 14.41 1.79
N ALA A 100 -1.16 13.30 2.41
CA ALA A 100 -0.26 12.23 2.85
C ALA A 100 0.57 11.71 1.68
N ARG A 101 -0.09 11.37 0.57
CA ARG A 101 0.55 10.96 -0.69
C ARG A 101 1.58 11.99 -1.17
N ASN A 102 1.18 13.24 -1.36
CA ASN A 102 2.06 14.30 -1.86
C ASN A 102 3.27 14.53 -0.94
N SER A 103 3.10 14.35 0.37
CA SER A 103 4.19 14.50 1.35
C SER A 103 5.18 13.35 1.26
N VAL A 104 4.69 12.10 1.20
CA VAL A 104 5.52 10.90 1.05
C VAL A 104 6.26 10.90 -0.28
N GLU A 105 5.58 11.22 -1.38
CA GLU A 105 6.18 11.26 -2.71
C GLU A 105 7.30 12.31 -2.78
N ALA A 106 7.07 13.49 -2.23
CA ALA A 106 8.08 14.55 -2.20
C ALA A 106 9.27 14.17 -1.33
N PHE A 107 9.03 13.62 -0.14
CA PHE A 107 10.10 13.30 0.80
C PHE A 107 11.03 12.20 0.27
N PHE A 108 10.46 11.12 -0.28
CA PHE A 108 11.22 9.99 -0.81
C PHE A 108 11.56 10.11 -2.29
N SER A 109 11.29 11.26 -2.93
CA SER A 109 11.46 11.48 -4.37
C SER A 109 10.82 10.36 -5.21
N LEU A 110 9.61 9.94 -4.83
CA LEU A 110 8.88 8.88 -5.52
C LEU A 110 8.13 9.44 -6.74
N PRO A 111 7.84 8.61 -7.74
CA PRO A 111 6.95 8.98 -8.83
C PRO A 111 5.57 9.37 -8.29
N THR A 112 5.02 10.44 -8.86
CA THR A 112 3.67 10.91 -8.55
C THR A 112 2.64 9.83 -8.87
N CYS A 113 1.84 9.45 -7.88
CA CYS A 113 0.65 8.63 -8.11
C CYS A 113 -0.47 9.51 -8.65
N ASP A 114 -1.13 9.03 -9.70
CA ASP A 114 -2.33 9.69 -10.20
C ASP A 114 -3.56 9.33 -9.36
N ASN A 115 -3.44 8.33 -8.47
CA ASN A 115 -4.58 7.74 -7.77
C ASN A 115 -4.26 7.40 -6.31
N THR A 116 -5.30 7.47 -5.49
CA THR A 116 -5.35 7.10 -4.08
C THR A 116 -6.40 6.02 -3.85
N LEU A 117 -6.14 5.18 -2.86
CA LEU A 117 -7.08 4.17 -2.40
C LEU A 117 -7.04 4.08 -0.87
N TYR A 118 -8.19 4.28 -0.25
CA TYR A 118 -8.39 4.06 1.17
C TYR A 118 -9.17 2.77 1.39
N LEU A 119 -8.66 1.88 2.25
CA LEU A 119 -9.29 0.61 2.60
C LEU A 119 -9.89 0.65 4.00
N HIS A 120 -11.21 0.43 4.09
CA HIS A 120 -11.94 0.22 5.36
C HIS A 120 -11.79 -1.23 5.82
N LEU A 121 -10.63 -1.57 6.37
CA LEU A 121 -10.29 -2.94 6.74
C LEU A 121 -11.15 -3.48 7.89
N ASP A 122 -11.57 -2.60 8.80
CA ASP A 122 -12.52 -2.91 9.87
C ASP A 122 -13.88 -3.38 9.34
N ARG A 123 -14.44 -2.68 8.35
CA ARG A 123 -15.70 -3.04 7.70
C ARG A 123 -15.58 -4.36 6.95
N LEU A 124 -14.49 -4.54 6.20
CA LEU A 124 -14.21 -5.82 5.51
C LEU A 124 -14.11 -6.99 6.48
N ALA A 125 -13.33 -6.83 7.54
CA ALA A 125 -13.12 -7.87 8.55
C ALA A 125 -14.42 -8.26 9.23
N LYS A 126 -15.25 -7.27 9.57
CA LYS A 126 -16.56 -7.47 10.19
C LYS A 126 -17.52 -8.20 9.26
N ASP A 127 -17.74 -7.69 8.06
CA ASP A 127 -18.77 -8.23 7.16
C ASP A 127 -18.36 -9.59 6.57
N LEU A 128 -17.06 -9.83 6.33
CA LEU A 128 -16.54 -11.13 5.86
C LEU A 128 -16.28 -12.12 7.00
N LYS A 129 -16.42 -11.70 8.26
CA LYS A 129 -16.12 -12.50 9.47
C LYS A 129 -14.69 -13.05 9.46
N VAL A 130 -13.72 -12.20 9.09
CA VAL A 130 -12.29 -12.53 9.09
C VAL A 130 -11.56 -11.54 9.99
N PRO A 131 -11.38 -11.84 11.29
CA PRO A 131 -10.68 -10.97 12.23
C PRO A 131 -9.20 -10.78 11.87
N TYR A 132 -8.64 -9.61 12.18
CA TYR A 132 -7.23 -9.25 11.96
C TYR A 132 -6.40 -9.08 13.24
N GLN A 133 -6.99 -9.27 14.42
CA GLN A 133 -6.36 -9.00 15.72
C GLN A 133 -5.05 -9.78 15.96
N ASN A 134 -4.88 -10.92 15.30
CA ASN A 134 -3.69 -11.78 15.41
C ASN A 134 -2.82 -11.77 14.14
N VAL A 135 -2.99 -10.76 13.27
CA VAL A 135 -2.20 -10.62 12.03
C VAL A 135 -1.03 -9.69 12.30
N ASP A 136 0.19 -10.19 12.09
CA ASP A 136 1.37 -9.34 12.07
C ASP A 136 1.43 -8.58 10.73
N PHE A 137 0.97 -7.34 10.74
CA PHE A 137 0.99 -6.48 9.56
C PHE A 137 2.38 -5.91 9.23
N TYR A 138 3.41 -6.20 10.02
CA TYR A 138 4.81 -5.96 9.65
C TYR A 138 5.39 -7.10 8.80
N ASN A 139 4.69 -8.23 8.70
CA ASN A 139 5.13 -9.39 7.94
C ASN A 139 4.31 -9.56 6.64
N LEU A 140 4.97 -9.46 5.48
CA LEU A 140 4.30 -9.60 4.18
C LEU A 140 3.60 -10.97 4.01
N LYS A 141 4.17 -12.05 4.56
CA LYS A 141 3.55 -13.38 4.49
C LYS A 141 2.22 -13.40 5.24
N ASP A 142 2.13 -12.70 6.37
CA ASP A 142 0.90 -12.64 7.17
C ASP A 142 -0.11 -11.68 6.56
N ILE A 143 0.32 -10.54 6.01
CA ILE A 143 -0.51 -9.66 5.17
C ILE A 143 -1.14 -10.46 4.03
N THR A 144 -0.33 -11.13 3.22
CA THR A 144 -0.80 -11.88 2.05
C THR A 144 -1.70 -13.06 2.45
N SER A 145 -1.40 -13.75 3.55
CA SER A 145 -2.24 -14.80 4.12
C SER A 145 -3.60 -14.26 4.57
N TYR A 146 -3.63 -13.13 5.27
CA TYR A 146 -4.85 -12.49 5.73
C TYR A 146 -5.74 -12.04 4.56
N PHE A 147 -5.18 -11.32 3.59
CA PHE A 147 -5.94 -10.93 2.41
C PHE A 147 -6.40 -12.15 1.60
N SER A 148 -5.61 -13.23 1.50
CA SER A 148 -6.07 -14.49 0.90
C SER A 148 -7.28 -15.10 1.62
N LYS A 149 -7.38 -14.97 2.95
CA LYS A 149 -8.57 -15.40 3.72
C LYS A 149 -9.78 -14.52 3.41
N LEU A 150 -9.63 -13.20 3.36
CA LEU A 150 -10.71 -12.27 2.98
C LEU A 150 -11.27 -12.64 1.61
N LEU A 151 -10.38 -12.86 0.63
CA LEU A 151 -10.74 -13.21 -0.74
C LEU A 151 -11.55 -14.51 -0.83
N LYS A 152 -11.20 -15.53 -0.05
CA LYS A 152 -11.97 -16.79 -0.01
C LYS A 152 -13.40 -16.62 0.51
N LYS A 153 -13.69 -15.53 1.24
CA LYS A 153 -15.01 -15.22 1.79
C LYS A 153 -15.82 -14.26 0.90
N MET A 154 -15.18 -13.60 -0.05
CA MET A 154 -15.85 -12.65 -0.94
C MET A 154 -16.83 -13.35 -1.87
N ASN A 155 -17.98 -12.72 -2.07
CA ASN A 155 -18.99 -13.12 -3.04
C ASN A 155 -19.59 -11.87 -3.71
N ILE A 156 -20.49 -12.07 -4.67
CA ILE A 156 -21.05 -10.97 -5.46
C ILE A 156 -21.79 -9.91 -4.65
N LYS A 157 -22.40 -10.27 -3.50
CA LYS A 157 -23.07 -9.30 -2.62
C LYS A 157 -22.10 -8.32 -1.96
N PHE A 158 -20.84 -8.72 -1.77
CA PHE A 158 -19.79 -7.82 -1.28
C PHE A 158 -19.31 -6.88 -2.37
N LEU A 159 -19.27 -7.36 -3.62
CA LEU A 159 -18.86 -6.56 -4.77
C LEU A 159 -19.87 -5.44 -5.08
N LEU A 160 -21.16 -5.72 -4.92
CA LEU A 160 -22.22 -4.70 -5.03
C LEU A 160 -22.15 -3.62 -3.95
N ARG A 161 -21.42 -3.87 -2.86
CA ARG A 161 -21.19 -2.93 -1.75
C ARG A 161 -19.74 -2.49 -1.67
N TYR A 162 -19.00 -2.56 -2.79
CA TYR A 162 -17.58 -2.25 -2.85
C TYR A 162 -17.24 -0.87 -2.25
N ASN A 163 -18.04 0.17 -2.54
CA ASN A 163 -17.87 1.52 -2.00
C ASN A 163 -17.99 1.60 -0.47
N SER A 164 -18.55 0.59 0.20
CA SER A 164 -18.55 0.53 1.67
C SER A 164 -17.19 0.13 2.23
N TYR A 165 -16.32 -0.46 1.42
CA TYR A 165 -15.04 -1.03 1.81
C TYR A 165 -13.84 -0.26 1.27
N VAL A 166 -14.03 0.50 0.19
CA VAL A 166 -12.95 1.22 -0.49
C VAL A 166 -13.43 2.59 -0.93
N ASP A 167 -12.66 3.62 -0.59
CA ASP A 167 -12.75 4.95 -1.22
C ASP A 167 -11.56 5.11 -2.16
N SER A 168 -11.81 5.49 -3.41
CA SER A 168 -10.75 5.66 -4.40
C SER A 168 -11.17 6.63 -5.49
N ASP A 169 -10.18 7.34 -6.03
CA ASP A 169 -10.27 8.19 -7.21
C ASP A 169 -9.98 7.41 -8.52
N LEU A 170 -9.76 6.09 -8.43
CA LEU A 170 -9.45 5.25 -9.58
C LEU A 170 -10.60 5.28 -10.60
N SER A 171 -10.26 5.71 -11.82
CA SER A 171 -11.17 5.57 -12.95
C SER A 171 -11.43 4.10 -13.29
N LEU A 172 -12.56 3.84 -13.95
CA LEU A 172 -12.87 2.51 -14.50
C LEU A 172 -11.76 1.95 -15.42
N SER A 173 -11.12 2.82 -16.20
CA SER A 173 -9.97 2.46 -17.04
C SER A 173 -8.79 1.96 -16.20
N ASN A 174 -8.52 2.61 -15.05
CA ASN A 174 -7.45 2.21 -14.14
C ASN A 174 -7.74 0.84 -13.54
N TYR A 175 -8.98 0.63 -13.10
CA TYR A 175 -9.45 -0.66 -12.65
C TYR A 175 -9.25 -1.75 -13.72
N TYR A 176 -9.75 -1.57 -14.94
CA TYR A 176 -9.53 -2.56 -15.99
C TYR A 176 -8.04 -2.85 -16.28
N HIS A 177 -7.18 -1.81 -16.24
CA HIS A 177 -5.74 -1.98 -16.39
C HIS A 177 -5.17 -2.95 -15.33
N TYR A 178 -5.49 -2.72 -14.07
CA TYR A 178 -5.06 -3.60 -12.98
C TYR A 178 -5.62 -5.02 -13.18
N TYR A 179 -6.90 -5.19 -13.51
CA TYR A 179 -7.47 -6.52 -13.77
C TYR A 179 -6.68 -7.29 -14.83
N LYS A 180 -6.41 -6.64 -15.96
CA LYS A 180 -5.72 -7.25 -17.10
C LYS A 180 -4.29 -7.65 -16.74
N LEU A 181 -3.59 -6.82 -15.96
CA LEU A 181 -2.24 -7.11 -15.45
C LEU A 181 -2.21 -8.47 -14.76
N PHE A 182 -3.18 -8.73 -13.88
CA PHE A 182 -3.20 -9.93 -13.03
C PHE A 182 -3.89 -11.16 -13.63
N LYS A 183 -4.76 -10.99 -14.63
CA LYS A 183 -5.43 -12.11 -15.32
C LYS A 183 -4.51 -12.88 -16.27
N GLY A 184 -3.62 -12.17 -16.96
CA GLY A 184 -2.93 -12.72 -18.13
C GLY A 184 -1.49 -13.20 -17.92
N LYS A 185 -0.80 -12.78 -16.85
CA LYS A 185 0.66 -12.89 -16.77
C LYS A 185 1.15 -13.26 -15.36
N LYS A 186 2.31 -13.94 -15.27
CA LYS A 186 3.08 -14.03 -14.02
C LYS A 186 3.73 -12.66 -13.81
N ILE A 187 3.25 -11.90 -12.83
CA ILE A 187 3.87 -10.63 -12.44
C ILE A 187 4.97 -10.92 -11.42
N LYS A 188 6.13 -10.32 -11.60
CA LYS A 188 7.18 -10.25 -10.58
C LYS A 188 6.80 -9.12 -9.61
N LEU A 189 6.60 -9.48 -8.35
CA LEU A 189 6.36 -8.52 -7.28
C LEU A 189 7.67 -8.32 -6.51
N THR A 190 8.14 -7.08 -6.48
CA THR A 190 9.24 -6.66 -5.62
C THR A 190 8.65 -5.76 -4.54
N TYR A 191 9.04 -5.98 -3.29
CA TYR A 191 8.62 -5.13 -2.19
C TYR A 191 9.82 -4.73 -1.34
N PHE A 192 9.72 -3.57 -0.72
CA PHE A 192 10.73 -3.08 0.21
C PHE A 192 10.09 -2.15 1.24
N TYR A 193 10.71 -2.15 2.41
CA TYR A 193 10.46 -1.16 3.44
C TYR A 193 11.39 0.02 3.19
N VAL A 194 10.91 1.25 3.39
CA VAL A 194 11.77 2.43 3.30
C VAL A 194 12.87 2.38 4.38
N ASN A 195 14.00 3.01 4.13
CA ASN A 195 15.10 3.01 5.09
C ASN A 195 14.70 3.83 6.32
N GLN A 196 14.89 3.27 7.50
CA GLN A 196 14.38 3.88 8.72
C GLN A 196 15.26 3.57 9.94
N ILE A 197 15.22 4.47 10.90
CA ILE A 197 15.77 4.32 12.23
C ILE A 197 14.58 4.22 13.17
N GLN A 198 14.51 3.12 13.91
CA GLN A 198 13.45 2.92 14.90
C GLN A 198 13.97 3.35 16.27
N LEU A 199 13.33 4.37 16.84
CA LEU A 199 13.42 4.76 18.24
C LEU A 199 12.16 4.26 18.94
N ASP A 200 12.20 4.05 20.26
CA ASP A 200 11.18 3.31 21.01
C ASP A 200 9.71 3.64 20.62
N ASP A 201 9.38 4.93 20.49
CA ASP A 201 8.02 5.39 20.12
C ASP A 201 7.95 6.15 18.78
N LEU A 202 9.05 6.19 18.01
CA LEU A 202 9.17 7.05 16.83
C LEU A 202 10.03 6.41 15.74
N THR A 203 9.51 6.37 14.53
CA THR A 203 10.30 5.97 13.36
C THR A 203 10.83 7.23 12.65
N LEU A 204 12.14 7.29 12.42
CA LEU A 204 12.78 8.38 11.66
C LEU A 204 13.21 7.86 10.28
N PRO A 205 13.00 8.62 9.20
CA PRO A 205 13.58 8.27 7.90
C PRO A 205 15.10 8.42 7.92
N MET A 206 15.82 7.42 7.40
CA MET A 206 17.29 7.52 7.29
C MET A 206 17.71 8.66 6.36
N GLU A 207 16.89 8.96 5.36
CA GLU A 207 17.08 10.04 4.38
C GLU A 207 17.14 11.44 5.03
N ALA A 208 16.51 11.63 6.19
CA ALA A 208 16.60 12.88 6.97
C ALA A 208 17.81 12.91 7.91
N THR A 209 18.35 11.75 8.29
CA THR A 209 19.37 11.66 9.35
C THR A 209 20.79 11.92 8.82
N PHE A 210 21.01 11.79 7.51
CA PHE A 210 22.33 11.98 6.86
C PHE A 210 22.31 13.04 5.77
N GLN A 211 21.44 14.05 5.84
CA GLN A 211 21.63 15.21 4.98
C GLN A 211 22.98 15.87 5.35
N PRO A 212 23.92 16.04 4.40
CA PRO A 212 25.17 16.70 4.69
C PRO A 212 24.84 18.08 5.23
N LEU A 213 25.41 18.42 6.38
CA LEU A 213 25.37 19.78 6.91
C LEU A 213 25.79 20.70 5.77
N LYS A 214 24.83 21.44 5.20
CA LYS A 214 25.15 22.54 4.30
C LYS A 214 25.84 23.58 5.18
N HIS A 215 27.16 23.55 5.19
CA HIS A 215 27.96 24.64 5.73
C HIS A 215 27.51 25.91 4.99
N LYS A 216 26.89 26.82 5.74
CA LYS A 216 26.71 28.20 5.31
C LYS A 216 28.06 28.91 5.28
#